data_AF-A0A1A9BU00-F1
#
_entry.id   AF-A0A1A9BU00-F1
#
_cell.length_a   1.000
_cell.length_b   1.000
_cell.length_c   1.000
_cell.angle_alpha   90.00
_cell.angle_beta   90.00
_cell.angle_gamma   90.00
#
_symmetry.space_group_name_H-M   'P 1'
#
loop_
_entity.id
_entity.type
_entity.pdbx_description
1 polymer ?
#
loop_
_entity_poly.entity_id
_entity_poly.type
_entity_poly.pdbx_seq_one_letter_code
_entity_poly.pdbx_strand_id
1 'polypeptide(L)'
;MSAWTRAAIEALGPVTDVPTVASILLVNKDTVYAQIRRGEWTATRVLTLGRKIKIPTRDLIALLYAPEPDSQVTPAVPAQCQHGTSVQVADVEPHTSCGCTPADSAVIRPLRGA
;
A
#
# COMPACT_ATOMS: atom_id res chain seq x y z
N MET A 1 32.57 5.52 -1.35
CA MET A 1 31.16 5.17 -1.10
C MET A 1 30.56 4.71 -2.41
N SER A 2 30.43 3.40 -2.63
CA SER A 2 29.73 2.89 -3.82
C SER A 2 28.23 2.98 -3.54
N ALA A 3 27.57 3.99 -4.09
CA ALA A 3 26.12 4.09 -4.02
C ALA A 3 25.52 2.90 -4.78
N TRP A 4 24.72 2.09 -4.09
CA TRP A 4 23.99 0.99 -4.72
C TRP A 4 22.95 1.57 -5.67
N THR A 5 23.06 1.26 -6.95
CA THR A 5 22.05 1.63 -7.96
C THR A 5 20.97 0.56 -8.04
N ARG A 6 19.79 0.92 -8.56
CA ARG A 6 18.70 -0.05 -8.78
C ARG A 6 19.15 -1.25 -9.62
N ALA A 7 19.81 -1.00 -10.74
CA ALA A 7 20.32 -2.05 -11.63
C ALA A 7 21.35 -2.96 -10.93
N ALA A 8 22.20 -2.40 -10.06
CA ALA A 8 23.16 -3.18 -9.30
C ALA A 8 22.47 -4.11 -8.28
N ILE A 9 21.38 -3.65 -7.65
CA ILE A 9 20.60 -4.48 -6.73
C ILE A 9 19.85 -5.57 -7.51
N GLU A 10 19.24 -5.25 -8.64
CA GLU A 10 18.57 -6.23 -9.52
C GLU A 10 19.53 -7.33 -10.00
N ALA A 11 20.79 -6.99 -10.27
CA ALA A 11 21.83 -7.94 -10.68
C ALA A 11 22.25 -8.95 -9.59
N LEU A 12 21.89 -8.72 -8.31
CA LEU A 12 22.16 -9.68 -7.22
C LEU A 12 21.35 -10.98 -7.37
N GLY A 13 20.32 -10.98 -8.23
CA GLY A 13 19.43 -12.11 -8.46
C GLY A 13 18.19 -12.08 -7.56
N PRO A 14 17.46 -13.21 -7.45
CA PRO A 14 16.13 -13.23 -6.80
C PRO A 14 16.17 -12.99 -5.28
N VAL A 15 17.25 -13.42 -4.63
CA VAL A 15 17.45 -13.30 -3.18
C VAL A 15 18.87 -12.89 -2.89
N THR A 16 19.04 -12.11 -1.83
CA THR A 16 20.34 -11.68 -1.31
C THR A 16 20.50 -12.06 0.16
N ASP A 17 21.70 -11.89 0.71
CA ASP A 17 22.00 -12.18 2.11
C ASP A 17 21.97 -10.93 3.00
N VAL A 18 21.92 -11.16 4.31
CA VAL A 18 21.83 -10.09 5.31
C VAL A 18 23.02 -9.12 5.26
N PRO A 19 24.29 -9.55 5.10
CA PRO A 19 25.40 -8.61 4.98
C PRO A 19 25.27 -7.67 3.76
N THR A 20 24.79 -8.20 2.62
CA THR A 20 24.55 -7.39 1.43
C THR A 20 23.40 -6.41 1.65
N VAL A 21 22.30 -6.85 2.27
CA VAL A 21 21.18 -5.96 2.66
C VAL A 21 21.66 -4.84 3.56
N ALA A 22 22.47 -5.16 4.57
CA ALA A 22 23.02 -4.18 5.50
C ALA A 22 23.90 -3.14 4.79
N SER A 23 24.71 -3.58 3.82
CA SER A 23 25.50 -2.69 2.96
C SER A 23 24.63 -1.77 2.11
N ILE A 24 23.54 -2.29 1.53
CA ILE A 24 22.57 -1.51 0.73
C ILE A 24 21.88 -0.44 1.59
N LEU A 25 21.45 -0.82 2.79
CA LEU A 25 20.73 0.06 3.71
C LEU A 25 21.65 0.95 4.57
N LEU A 26 22.97 0.83 4.41
CA LEU A 26 23.98 1.56 5.19
C LEU A 26 23.83 1.37 6.71
N VAL A 27 23.48 0.16 7.15
CA VAL A 27 23.36 -0.21 8.56
C VAL A 27 24.34 -1.33 8.92
N ASN A 28 24.60 -1.52 10.21
CA ASN A 28 25.42 -2.64 10.66
C ASN A 28 24.68 -3.98 10.46
N LYS A 29 25.35 -4.95 9.82
CA LYS A 29 24.83 -6.31 9.60
C LYS A 29 24.37 -6.99 10.90
N ASP A 30 25.05 -6.75 12.01
CA ASP A 30 24.75 -7.39 13.29
C ASP A 30 23.44 -6.84 13.87
N THR A 31 23.16 -5.55 13.66
CA THR A 31 21.87 -4.93 13.97
C THR A 31 20.74 -5.58 13.17
N VAL A 32 20.95 -5.81 11.87
CA VAL A 32 19.96 -6.48 11.01
C VAL A 32 19.71 -7.91 11.49
N TYR A 33 20.76 -8.68 11.76
CA TYR A 33 20.62 -10.03 12.32
C TYR A 33 19.88 -10.02 13.66
N ALA A 34 20.19 -9.07 14.55
CA ALA A 34 19.54 -8.95 15.85
C ALA A 34 18.05 -8.65 15.70
N GLN A 35 17.67 -7.70 14.85
CA GLN A 35 16.26 -7.37 14.58
C GLN A 35 15.50 -8.57 13.99
N ILE A 36 16.10 -9.28 13.03
CA ILE A 36 15.48 -10.48 12.44
C ILE A 36 15.27 -11.55 13.52
N ARG A 37 16.26 -11.80 14.37
CA ARG A 37 16.16 -12.80 15.45
C ARG A 37 15.14 -12.43 16.52
N ARG A 38 14.95 -11.13 16.78
CA ARG A 38 13.97 -10.61 17.73
C ARG A 38 12.56 -10.50 17.14
N GLY A 39 12.39 -10.68 15.83
CA GLY A 39 11.11 -10.46 15.14
C GLY A 39 10.76 -8.98 14.96
N GLU A 40 11.73 -8.08 15.10
CA GLU A 40 11.56 -6.63 14.98
C GLU A 40 11.82 -6.12 13.56
N TRP A 41 12.28 -6.99 12.66
CA TRP A 41 12.56 -6.61 11.27
C TRP A 41 11.27 -6.43 10.47
N THR A 42 10.99 -5.19 10.04
CA THR A 42 9.77 -4.83 9.30
C THR A 42 10.04 -4.34 7.88
N ALA A 43 11.29 -4.08 7.51
CA ALA A 43 11.63 -3.44 6.24
C ALA A 43 11.33 -4.33 5.02
N THR A 44 11.51 -5.65 5.15
CA THR A 44 11.24 -6.62 4.08
C THR A 44 10.79 -7.95 4.66
N ARG A 45 10.23 -8.83 3.83
CA ARG A 45 10.05 -10.22 4.23
C ARG A 45 11.41 -10.92 4.44
N VAL A 46 11.41 -11.91 5.33
CA VAL A 46 12.58 -12.74 5.63
C VAL A 46 12.27 -14.19 5.23
N LEU A 47 13.17 -14.80 4.45
CA LEU A 47 13.10 -16.21 4.09
C LEU A 47 14.17 -16.99 4.86
N THR A 48 13.75 -17.91 5.72
CA THR A 48 14.66 -18.81 6.45
C THR A 48 14.81 -20.12 5.69
N LEU A 49 16.00 -20.36 5.13
CA LEU A 49 16.36 -21.59 4.42
C LEU A 49 17.34 -22.39 5.28
N GLY A 50 16.79 -23.23 6.16
CA GLY A 50 17.56 -23.91 7.20
C GLY A 50 18.25 -22.90 8.12
N ARG A 51 19.58 -22.93 8.18
CA ARG A 51 20.38 -21.98 8.99
C ARG A 51 20.66 -20.65 8.29
N LYS A 52 20.30 -20.52 7.01
CA LYS A 52 20.59 -19.32 6.22
C LYS A 52 19.38 -18.40 6.19
N ILE A 53 19.63 -17.10 6.32
CA ILE A 53 18.63 -16.06 6.14
C ILE A 53 18.82 -15.46 4.74
N LYS A 54 17.72 -15.36 3.99
CA LYS A 54 17.66 -14.77 2.66
C LYS A 54 16.59 -13.69 2.61
N ILE A 55 16.92 -12.58 1.97
CA ILE A 55 16.02 -11.45 1.76
C ILE A 55 15.70 -11.37 0.26
N PRO A 56 14.42 -11.38 -0.14
CA PRO A 56 14.05 -11.20 -1.54
C PRO A 56 14.49 -9.84 -2.07
N THR A 57 15.19 -9.85 -3.20
CA THR A 57 15.70 -8.63 -3.85
C THR A 57 14.54 -7.74 -4.32
N ARG A 58 13.42 -8.35 -4.74
CA ARG A 58 12.20 -7.64 -5.12
C ARG A 58 11.68 -6.72 -4.00
N ASP A 59 11.65 -7.22 -2.77
CA ASP A 59 11.17 -6.46 -1.61
C ASP A 59 12.12 -5.30 -1.30
N LEU A 60 13.43 -5.49 -1.45
CA LEU A 60 14.41 -4.40 -1.30
C LEU A 60 14.23 -3.32 -2.36
N ILE A 61 14.00 -3.70 -3.61
CA ILE A 61 13.76 -2.73 -4.69
C ILE A 61 12.47 -1.96 -4.43
N ALA A 62 11.40 -2.66 -3.99
CA ALA A 62 10.16 -2.01 -3.61
C ALA A 62 10.36 -1.05 -2.43
N LEU A 63 11.12 -1.44 -1.41
CA LEU A 63 11.41 -0.57 -0.27
C LEU A 63 12.17 0.71 -0.67
N LEU A 64 13.17 0.59 -1.55
CA LEU A 64 14.07 1.69 -1.89
C LEU A 64 13.56 2.59 -3.02
N TYR A 65 12.74 2.02 -3.92
CA TYR A 65 12.32 2.67 -5.15
C TYR A 65 10.83 2.55 -5.41
N ALA A 66 10.01 2.22 -4.39
CA ALA A 66 8.56 2.34 -4.55
C ALA A 66 8.24 3.78 -4.97
N PRO A 67 7.40 3.98 -6.00
CA PRO A 67 6.73 5.27 -6.13
C PRO A 67 6.02 5.50 -4.79
N GLU A 68 6.14 6.70 -4.22
CA GLU A 68 5.33 7.04 -3.04
C GLU A 68 3.91 6.55 -3.34
N PRO A 69 3.26 5.83 -2.40
CA PRO A 69 1.87 5.48 -2.62
C PRO A 69 1.20 6.81 -2.85
N ASP A 70 0.77 7.06 -4.10
CA ASP A 70 -0.10 8.17 -4.41
C ASP A 70 -1.19 8.01 -3.35
N SER A 71 -1.19 8.93 -2.39
CA SER A 71 -2.24 9.02 -1.42
C SER A 71 -3.42 9.59 -2.19
N GLN A 72 -3.92 8.81 -3.16
CA GLN A 72 -5.28 8.85 -3.62
C GLN A 72 -6.08 8.39 -2.42
N VAL A 73 -6.25 9.32 -1.49
CA VAL A 73 -7.44 9.45 -0.69
C VAL A 73 -8.55 9.40 -1.72
N THR A 74 -9.07 8.20 -1.98
CA THR A 74 -10.35 8.08 -2.65
C THR A 74 -11.30 8.70 -1.64
N PRO A 75 -11.90 9.87 -1.92
CA PRO A 75 -12.81 10.44 -0.95
C PRO A 75 -13.87 9.39 -0.66
N ALA A 76 -14.10 9.09 0.62
CA ALA A 76 -15.14 8.16 1.05
C ALA A 76 -16.55 8.64 0.61
N VAL A 77 -16.64 9.87 0.13
CA VAL A 77 -17.84 10.47 -0.44
C VAL A 77 -17.74 10.45 -1.97
N PRO A 78 -18.68 9.83 -2.69
CA PRO A 78 -18.76 9.97 -4.13
C PRO A 78 -18.97 11.46 -4.48
N ALA A 79 -18.09 12.02 -5.30
CA ALA A 79 -18.17 13.42 -5.71
C ALA A 79 -19.42 13.73 -6.56
N GLN A 80 -20.06 12.69 -7.08
CA GLN A 80 -21.15 12.74 -8.04
C GLN A 80 -22.26 11.78 -7.63
N CYS A 81 -23.51 12.22 -7.82
CA CYS A 81 -24.68 11.37 -7.65
C CYS A 81 -25.03 10.73 -9.01
N GLN A 82 -25.38 9.44 -9.00
CA GLN A 82 -25.91 8.74 -10.18
C GLN A 82 -27.41 8.51 -9.97
N HIS A 83 -28.22 8.98 -10.90
CA HIS A 83 -29.68 8.81 -10.89
C HIS A 83 -30.15 8.21 -12.22
N GLY A 84 -31.35 7.63 -12.25
CA GLY A 84 -31.98 7.26 -13.51
C GLY A 84 -32.37 8.52 -14.30
N THR A 85 -32.18 8.49 -15.62
CA THR A 85 -32.49 9.60 -16.52
C THR A 85 -33.92 10.08 -16.35
N SER A 86 -34.10 11.38 -16.11
CA SER A 86 -35.41 12.02 -16.07
C SER A 86 -35.37 13.33 -16.85
N VAL A 87 -36.52 13.84 -17.26
CA VAL A 87 -36.67 15.14 -17.97
C VAL A 87 -36.10 16.31 -17.14
N GLN A 88 -35.93 16.11 -15.84
CA GLN A 88 -35.57 17.15 -14.88
C GLN A 88 -34.17 16.99 -14.28
N VAL A 89 -33.47 15.88 -14.52
CA VAL A 89 -32.18 15.56 -13.85
C VAL A 89 -31.24 14.83 -14.81
N ALA A 90 -29.98 15.26 -14.85
CA ALA A 90 -28.93 14.59 -15.62
C ALA A 90 -28.48 13.28 -14.93
N ASP A 91 -28.01 12.31 -15.72
CA ASP A 91 -27.58 10.99 -15.22
C ASP A 91 -26.43 11.07 -14.21
N VAL A 92 -25.57 12.09 -14.35
CA VAL A 92 -24.43 12.35 -13.47
C VAL A 92 -24.36 13.85 -13.18
N GLU A 93 -24.45 14.22 -11.90
CA GLU A 93 -24.38 15.62 -11.47
C GLU A 93 -23.57 15.76 -10.17
N PRO A 94 -22.81 16.87 -9.98
CA PRO A 94 -22.16 17.14 -8.69
C PRO A 94 -23.17 17.21 -7.55
N HIS A 95 -22.82 16.62 -6.41
CA HIS A 95 -23.67 16.57 -5.22
C HIS A 95 -24.13 17.96 -4.70
N THR A 96 -23.37 19.02 -4.99
CA THR A 96 -23.72 20.42 -4.65
C THR A 96 -24.93 20.94 -5.40
N SER A 97 -25.29 20.32 -6.53
CA SER A 97 -26.42 20.73 -7.37
C SER A 97 -27.69 19.92 -7.09
N CYS A 98 -27.54 18.64 -6.68
CA CYS A 98 -28.64 17.73 -6.33
C CYS A 98 -29.40 18.13 -5.05
N GLY A 99 -28.81 18.95 -4.17
CA GLY A 99 -29.37 19.24 -2.84
C GLY A 99 -29.41 18.02 -1.91
N CYS A 100 -28.75 16.94 -2.32
CA CYS A 100 -28.75 15.65 -1.67
C CYS A 100 -27.76 15.69 -0.50
N THR A 101 -28.24 15.93 0.72
CA THR A 101 -27.45 15.63 1.92
C THR A 101 -27.24 14.12 1.96
N PRO A 102 -26.00 13.59 2.15
CA PRO A 102 -25.79 12.18 2.38
C PRO A 102 -26.44 11.82 3.71
N ALA A 103 -27.74 11.53 3.65
CA ALA A 103 -28.52 11.08 4.77
C ALA A 103 -27.97 9.70 5.14
N ASP A 104 -27.61 9.55 6.41
CA ASP A 104 -27.45 8.27 7.08
C ASP A 104 -28.45 7.27 6.51
N SER A 105 -27.89 6.19 5.95
CA SER A 105 -28.54 4.97 5.49
C SER A 105 -30.01 4.90 5.90
N ALA A 106 -30.92 5.12 4.94
CA ALA A 106 -32.35 5.04 5.15
C ALA A 106 -32.70 3.71 5.82
N VAL A 107 -33.00 3.76 7.12
CA VAL A 107 -33.69 2.68 7.82
C VAL A 107 -35.07 2.61 7.18
N ILE A 108 -35.29 1.62 6.32
CA ILE A 108 -36.60 1.32 5.73
C ILE A 108 -37.55 1.04 6.91
N ARG A 109 -38.39 2.01 7.26
CA ARG A 109 -39.49 1.78 8.19
C ARG A 109 -40.59 1.04 7.45
N PRO A 110 -40.96 -0.20 7.86
CA PRO A 110 -42.09 -0.87 7.27
C PRO A 110 -43.36 -0.06 7.56
N LEU A 111 -44.17 0.15 6.52
CA LEU A 111 -45.53 0.64 6.65
C LEU A 111 -46.29 -0.32 7.57
N ARG A 112 -46.71 0.15 8.75
CA ARG A 112 -47.70 -0.58 9.57
C ARG A 112 -48.98 -0.65 8.75
N GLY A 113 -49.44 -1.89 8.53
CA GLY A 113 -50.52 -2.19 7.59
C GLY A 113 -51.93 -1.82 8.04
N ALA A 114 -52.85 -2.38 7.26
CA ALA A 114 -54.31 -2.26 7.23
C ALA A 114 -54.84 -1.18 6.29
#